data_AF-A0A399F870-F1
#
_entry.id   AF-A0A399F870-F1
#
_cell.length_a   1.000
_cell.length_b   1.000
_cell.length_c   1.000
_cell.angle_alpha   90.00
_cell.angle_beta   90.00
_cell.angle_gamma   90.00
#
_symmetry.space_group_name_H-M   'P 1'
#
loop_
_entity.id
_entity.type
_entity.pdbx_description
1 polymer ?
#
loop_
_entity_poly.entity_id
_entity_poly.type
_entity_poly.pdbx_seq_one_letter_code
_entity_poly.pdbx_strand_id
1 'polypeptide(L)'
;MKPFFWLALLGLGLSACVPQAVRPQPPAVELLGFNLISLDPFSGKAEFDLRLRLTNPNAYTLPLLDSTLTAELAGAQFRLVLPGIELPTSSPREVQARLMVPVAEGTRALATLVSGQSTRFRLLGELRVQLGPATVPVGPLTFVDRDVRLELAFQPPAFRITGLSLEGTTLRVGLEVQNPNPIGFTLSGPLRVQVGGRSVAEASLNLPLAPKGSSRGEFRLSLNGFPGVGGISLDLGLTAQIPGILEQPVHQVIPGFLR
;
A
#
# COMPACT_ATOMS: atom_id res chain seq x y z
N MET A 1 -47.71 -67.07 14.37
CA MET A 1 -47.18 -65.76 14.83
C MET A 1 -45.65 -65.83 14.85
N LYS A 2 -44.99 -64.81 14.28
CA LYS A 2 -43.58 -64.38 14.51
C LYS A 2 -42.46 -65.35 14.08
N PRO A 3 -41.97 -65.21 12.83
CA PRO A 3 -40.52 -64.98 12.67
C PRO A 3 -40.16 -63.83 11.70
N PHE A 4 -41.14 -63.28 10.98
CA PHE A 4 -40.88 -62.29 9.92
C PHE A 4 -40.54 -60.88 10.44
N PHE A 5 -40.88 -60.58 11.71
CA PHE A 5 -40.65 -59.26 12.31
C PHE A 5 -39.18 -59.02 12.71
N TRP A 6 -38.40 -60.08 12.88
CA TRP A 6 -36.99 -59.99 13.29
C TRP A 6 -36.03 -59.67 12.13
N LEU A 7 -36.36 -60.10 10.90
CA LEU A 7 -35.53 -59.82 9.72
C LEU A 7 -35.65 -58.36 9.22
N ALA A 8 -36.78 -57.71 9.46
CA ALA A 8 -36.97 -56.31 9.09
C ALA A 8 -36.19 -55.33 10.00
N LEU A 9 -35.94 -55.70 11.26
CA LEU A 9 -35.19 -54.86 12.21
C LEU A 9 -33.68 -54.90 11.98
N LEU A 10 -33.15 -56.01 11.44
CA LEU A 10 -31.73 -56.16 11.10
C LEU A 10 -31.35 -55.46 9.79
N GLY A 11 -32.30 -55.30 8.84
CA GLY A 11 -32.07 -54.56 7.59
C GLY A 11 -31.91 -53.04 7.79
N LEU A 12 -32.51 -52.48 8.85
CA LEU A 12 -32.44 -51.04 9.17
C LEU A 12 -31.18 -50.64 9.95
N GLY A 13 -30.40 -51.60 10.47
CA GLY A 13 -29.15 -51.33 11.17
C GLY A 13 -27.94 -51.05 10.25
N LEU A 14 -28.01 -51.46 8.98
CA LEU A 14 -26.88 -51.40 8.05
C LEU A 14 -26.87 -50.17 7.12
N SER A 15 -27.94 -49.37 7.09
CA SER A 15 -27.98 -48.11 6.34
C SER A 15 -27.38 -46.91 7.09
N ALA A 16 -26.91 -47.09 8.33
CA ALA A 16 -26.38 -46.01 9.18
C ALA A 16 -24.87 -45.71 8.98
N CYS A 17 -24.15 -46.50 8.19
CA CYS A 17 -22.73 -46.28 7.92
C CYS A 17 -22.49 -45.87 6.47
N VAL A 18 -23.18 -44.83 5.99
CA VAL A 18 -22.61 -44.03 4.90
C VAL A 18 -21.57 -43.13 5.54
N PRO A 19 -20.27 -43.23 5.21
CA PRO A 19 -19.29 -42.26 5.68
C PRO A 19 -19.69 -40.91 5.11
N GLN A 20 -20.32 -40.07 5.93
CA GLN A 20 -20.50 -38.66 5.60
C GLN A 20 -19.11 -38.08 5.45
N ALA A 21 -18.67 -37.88 4.22
CA ALA A 21 -17.47 -37.12 3.93
C ALA A 21 -17.68 -35.72 4.50
N VAL A 22 -17.11 -35.47 5.68
CA VAL A 22 -17.21 -34.19 6.38
C VAL A 22 -16.48 -33.18 5.52
N ARG A 23 -17.24 -32.41 4.72
CA ARG A 23 -16.66 -31.30 3.98
C ARG A 23 -16.28 -30.22 4.99
N PRO A 24 -15.03 -29.73 4.96
CA PRO A 24 -14.61 -28.66 5.85
C PRO A 24 -15.47 -27.42 5.60
N GLN A 25 -15.98 -26.84 6.67
CA GLN A 25 -16.59 -25.52 6.62
C GLN A 25 -15.49 -24.48 6.42
N PRO A 26 -15.77 -23.39 5.67
CA PRO A 26 -14.80 -22.33 5.45
C PRO A 26 -14.42 -21.64 6.76
N PRO A 27 -13.13 -21.30 6.95
CA PRO A 27 -12.75 -20.45 8.06
C PRO A 27 -13.38 -19.07 7.91
N ALA A 28 -13.84 -18.50 9.02
CA ALA A 28 -14.25 -17.10 9.05
C ALA A 28 -13.00 -16.23 8.95
N VAL A 29 -13.04 -15.21 8.09
CA VAL A 29 -11.91 -14.30 7.86
C VAL A 29 -12.39 -12.88 8.15
N GLU A 30 -11.64 -12.19 9.00
CA GLU A 30 -11.93 -10.79 9.33
C GLU A 30 -10.71 -9.92 9.04
N LEU A 31 -10.92 -8.76 8.43
CA LEU A 31 -9.87 -7.77 8.23
C LEU A 31 -9.73 -6.93 9.49
N LEU A 32 -8.58 -7.07 10.17
CA LEU A 32 -8.21 -6.30 11.35
C LEU A 32 -7.49 -5.00 11.00
N GLY A 33 -6.71 -4.98 9.91
CA GLY A 33 -5.93 -3.82 9.52
C GLY A 33 -5.59 -3.79 8.04
N PHE A 34 -5.55 -2.59 7.48
CA PHE A 34 -5.20 -2.30 6.09
C PHE A 34 -4.25 -1.11 6.07
N ASN A 35 -2.96 -1.37 5.92
CA ASN A 35 -1.92 -0.35 6.06
C ASN A 35 -1.10 -0.24 4.78
N LEU A 36 -0.82 1.00 4.35
CA LEU A 36 0.13 1.24 3.27
C LEU A 36 1.56 1.07 3.79
N ILE A 37 2.32 0.17 3.18
CA ILE A 37 3.76 -0.01 3.45
C ILE A 37 4.54 1.02 2.63
N SER A 38 4.30 1.03 1.32
CA SER A 38 4.94 1.94 0.37
C SER A 38 4.06 2.17 -0.86
N LEU A 39 4.11 3.38 -1.42
CA LEU A 39 3.59 3.68 -2.76
C LEU A 39 4.74 4.28 -3.56
N ASP A 40 5.32 3.52 -4.48
CA ASP A 40 6.42 3.97 -5.30
C ASP A 40 5.98 4.11 -6.77
N PRO A 41 5.72 5.35 -7.24
CA PRO A 41 5.32 5.57 -8.61
C PRO A 41 6.44 5.26 -9.63
N PHE A 42 7.69 5.20 -9.19
CA PHE A 42 8.85 4.97 -10.07
C PHE A 42 9.07 3.48 -10.35
N SER A 43 8.82 2.62 -9.36
CA SER A 43 8.74 1.17 -9.58
C SER A 43 7.35 0.70 -10.04
N GLY A 44 6.35 1.60 -10.02
CA GLY A 44 5.00 1.35 -10.50
C GLY A 44 4.17 0.48 -9.57
N LYS A 45 4.48 0.45 -8.26
CA LYS A 45 3.85 -0.46 -7.30
C LYS A 45 3.45 0.24 -6.00
N ALA A 46 2.33 -0.20 -5.45
CA ALA A 46 1.92 0.09 -4.08
C ALA A 46 1.84 -1.22 -3.29
N GLU A 47 2.40 -1.23 -2.10
CA GLU A 47 2.40 -2.38 -1.20
C GLU A 47 1.57 -2.09 0.05
N PHE A 48 0.66 -3.00 0.37
CA PHE A 48 -0.16 -2.93 1.56
C PHE A 48 0.05 -4.16 2.45
N ASP A 49 0.04 -3.92 3.76
CA ASP A 49 -0.03 -4.93 4.80
C ASP A 49 -1.49 -5.13 5.20
N LEU A 50 -1.98 -6.36 5.05
CA LEU A 50 -3.31 -6.76 5.49
C LEU A 50 -3.17 -7.68 6.70
N ARG A 51 -3.77 -7.27 7.82
CA ARG A 51 -3.88 -8.09 9.01
C ARG A 51 -5.23 -8.78 9.01
N LEU A 52 -5.22 -10.11 8.91
CA LEU A 52 -6.39 -10.94 8.83
C LEU A 52 -6.50 -11.80 10.09
N ARG A 53 -7.70 -11.89 10.66
CA ARG A 53 -8.03 -12.87 11.70
C ARG A 53 -8.78 -14.02 11.06
N LEU A 54 -8.23 -15.21 11.19
CA LEU A 54 -8.84 -16.44 10.70
C LEU A 54 -9.35 -17.25 11.88
N THR A 55 -10.60 -17.70 11.81
CA THR A 55 -11.23 -18.53 12.83
C THR A 55 -11.76 -19.81 12.19
N ASN A 56 -11.31 -20.95 12.70
CA ASN A 56 -11.75 -22.26 12.23
C ASN A 56 -13.05 -22.68 12.96
N PRO A 57 -14.19 -22.79 12.24
CA PRO A 57 -15.45 -23.24 12.83
C PRO A 57 -15.55 -24.76 12.97
N ASN A 58 -14.62 -25.52 12.36
CA ASN A 58 -14.66 -26.97 12.37
C ASN A 58 -14.17 -27.52 13.71
N ALA A 59 -14.69 -28.67 14.12
CA ALA A 59 -14.34 -29.35 15.36
C ALA A 59 -12.91 -29.95 15.38
N TYR A 60 -12.15 -29.79 14.30
CA TYR A 60 -10.80 -30.32 14.10
C TYR A 60 -9.88 -29.25 13.53
N THR A 61 -8.57 -29.41 13.77
CA THR A 61 -7.54 -28.52 13.21
C THR A 61 -7.59 -28.52 11.69
N LEU A 62 -7.62 -27.32 11.10
CA LEU A 62 -7.53 -27.12 9.66
C LEU A 62 -6.13 -26.65 9.28
N PRO A 63 -5.32 -27.47 8.60
CA PRO A 63 -4.07 -27.00 7.98
C PRO A 63 -4.43 -26.28 6.68
N LEU A 64 -4.36 -24.95 6.69
CA LEU A 64 -4.44 -24.14 5.48
C LEU A 64 -3.09 -24.18 4.75
N LEU A 65 -3.16 -24.38 3.45
CA LEU A 65 -2.02 -24.25 2.54
C LEU A 65 -2.01 -22.85 1.93
N ASP A 66 -0.87 -22.50 1.31
CA ASP A 66 -0.76 -21.27 0.54
C ASP A 66 -1.89 -21.17 -0.49
N SER A 67 -2.67 -20.10 -0.36
CA SER A 67 -3.88 -19.89 -1.15
C SER A 67 -3.77 -18.57 -1.90
N THR A 68 -4.02 -18.60 -3.21
CA THR A 68 -4.07 -17.40 -4.03
C THR A 68 -5.50 -16.89 -4.05
N LEU A 69 -5.69 -15.70 -3.48
CA LEU A 69 -6.95 -14.97 -3.40
C LEU A 69 -6.95 -13.77 -4.36
N THR A 70 -8.14 -13.28 -4.64
CA THR A 70 -8.37 -12.04 -5.39
C THR A 70 -8.79 -10.95 -4.41
N ALA A 71 -8.00 -9.89 -4.37
CA ALA A 71 -8.31 -8.66 -3.66
C ALA A 71 -8.92 -7.66 -4.64
N GLU A 72 -10.18 -7.32 -4.46
CA GLU A 72 -10.87 -6.30 -5.24
C GLU A 72 -10.82 -4.96 -4.49
N LEU A 73 -10.37 -3.90 -5.17
CA LEU A 73 -10.28 -2.56 -4.62
C LEU A 73 -10.75 -1.55 -5.68
N ALA A 74 -11.81 -0.80 -5.36
CA ALA A 74 -12.49 0.10 -6.31
C ALA A 74 -12.85 -0.55 -7.67
N GLY A 75 -13.20 -1.84 -7.65
CA GLY A 75 -13.57 -2.61 -8.85
C GLY A 75 -12.40 -3.21 -9.63
N ALA A 76 -11.15 -2.85 -9.30
CA ALA A 76 -9.95 -3.49 -9.87
C ALA A 76 -9.56 -4.72 -9.04
N GLN A 77 -9.05 -5.76 -9.70
CA GLN A 77 -8.74 -7.04 -9.08
C GLN A 77 -7.23 -7.28 -9.04
N PHE A 78 -6.73 -7.65 -7.87
CA PHE A 78 -5.31 -7.86 -7.61
C PHE A 78 -5.09 -9.22 -6.96
N ARG A 79 -3.93 -9.81 -7.23
CA ARG A 79 -3.54 -11.07 -6.60
C ARG A 79 -3.07 -10.84 -5.17
N LEU A 80 -3.59 -11.64 -4.23
CA LEU A 80 -3.09 -11.72 -2.86
C LEU A 80 -2.75 -13.18 -2.54
N VAL A 81 -1.61 -13.41 -1.89
CA VAL A 81 -1.25 -14.74 -1.38
C VAL A 81 -1.49 -14.75 0.12
N LEU A 82 -2.40 -15.62 0.55
CA LEU A 82 -2.61 -15.93 1.95
C LEU A 82 -1.67 -17.08 2.32
N PRO A 83 -0.75 -16.90 3.29
CA PRO A 83 0.19 -17.93 3.67
C PRO A 83 -0.52 -19.10 4.36
N GLY A 84 0.04 -20.30 4.20
CA GLY A 84 -0.40 -21.49 4.89
C GLY A 84 -0.20 -21.37 6.41
N ILE A 85 -1.18 -21.86 7.16
CA ILE A 85 -1.19 -21.82 8.62
C ILE A 85 -2.05 -22.95 9.18
N GLU A 86 -1.64 -23.51 10.31
CA GLU A 86 -2.51 -24.40 11.07
C GLU A 86 -3.53 -23.59 11.88
N LEU A 87 -4.82 -23.82 11.63
CA LEU A 87 -5.91 -23.23 12.39
C LEU A 87 -6.47 -24.25 13.40
N PRO A 88 -6.16 -24.10 14.69
CA PRO A 88 -6.75 -24.94 15.74
C PRO A 88 -8.26 -24.76 15.81
N THR A 89 -8.96 -25.77 16.32
CA THR A 89 -10.41 -25.73 16.57
C THR A 89 -10.81 -24.50 17.39
N SER A 90 -11.73 -23.69 16.88
CA SER A 90 -12.36 -22.55 17.57
C SER A 90 -11.40 -21.48 18.13
N SER A 91 -10.12 -21.51 17.77
CA SER A 91 -9.13 -20.51 18.19
C SER A 91 -8.81 -19.59 17.01
N PRO A 92 -8.92 -18.26 17.18
CA PRO A 92 -8.50 -17.32 16.14
C PRO A 92 -6.98 -17.37 15.96
N ARG A 93 -6.53 -17.17 14.72
CA ARG A 93 -5.14 -16.92 14.35
C ARG A 93 -5.05 -15.64 13.54
N GLU A 94 -4.08 -14.80 13.87
CA GLU A 94 -3.77 -13.63 13.07
C GLU A 94 -2.71 -13.96 12.03
N VAL A 95 -2.92 -13.48 10.81
CA VAL A 95 -2.03 -13.65 9.67
C VAL A 95 -1.81 -12.31 8.99
N GLN A 96 -0.58 -12.08 8.55
CA GLN A 96 -0.23 -10.94 7.70
C GLN A 96 -0.14 -11.40 6.25
N ALA A 97 -0.82 -10.70 5.36
CA ALA A 97 -0.76 -10.91 3.92
C ALA A 97 -0.35 -9.61 3.22
N ARG A 98 0.48 -9.73 2.18
CA ARG A 98 0.87 -8.58 1.37
C ARG A 98 0.01 -8.47 0.12
N LEU A 99 -0.53 -7.28 -0.10
CA LEU A 99 -1.22 -6.92 -1.34
C LEU A 99 -0.32 -6.00 -2.16
N MET A 100 -0.02 -6.41 -3.39
CA MET A 100 0.72 -5.59 -4.35
C MET A 100 -0.25 -5.07 -5.40
N VAL A 101 -0.33 -3.74 -5.51
CA VAL A 101 -1.22 -3.03 -6.45
C VAL A 101 -0.35 -2.31 -7.47
N PRO A 102 -0.38 -2.70 -8.75
CA PRO A 102 0.24 -1.91 -9.81
C PRO A 102 -0.40 -0.52 -9.89
N VAL A 103 0.42 0.53 -9.89
CA VAL A 103 -0.05 1.93 -9.84
C VAL A 103 -0.94 2.27 -11.04
N ALA A 104 -0.62 1.74 -12.21
CA ALA A 104 -1.38 1.95 -13.44
C ALA A 104 -2.80 1.34 -13.38
N GLU A 105 -2.94 0.17 -12.74
CA GLU A 105 -4.24 -0.53 -12.62
C GLU A 105 -5.04 0.00 -11.43
N GLY A 106 -4.35 0.41 -10.36
CA GLY A 106 -4.95 0.88 -9.11
C GLY A 106 -5.14 2.38 -9.00
N THR A 107 -4.89 3.19 -10.05
CA THR A 107 -4.81 4.67 -9.95
C THR A 107 -6.02 5.26 -9.22
N ARG A 108 -7.25 4.86 -9.59
CA ARG A 108 -8.48 5.36 -8.97
C ARG A 108 -8.56 4.99 -7.48
N ALA A 109 -8.28 3.74 -7.15
CA ALA A 109 -8.30 3.26 -5.77
C ALA A 109 -7.25 3.97 -4.91
N LEU A 110 -6.03 4.10 -5.44
CA LEU A 110 -4.93 4.78 -4.78
C LEU A 110 -5.22 6.26 -4.57
N ALA A 111 -5.82 6.95 -5.54
CA ALA A 111 -6.22 8.35 -5.39
C ALA A 111 -7.22 8.54 -4.24
N THR A 112 -8.27 7.72 -4.20
CA THR A 112 -9.26 7.72 -3.11
C THR A 112 -8.59 7.45 -1.76
N LEU A 113 -7.76 6.41 -1.66
CA LEU A 113 -7.08 6.04 -0.43
C LEU A 113 -6.09 7.10 0.06
N VAL A 114 -5.25 7.65 -0.83
CA VAL A 114 -4.23 8.67 -0.51
C VAL A 114 -4.89 9.99 -0.11
N SER A 115 -6.07 10.31 -0.66
CA SER A 115 -6.88 11.46 -0.22
C SER A 115 -7.57 11.27 1.14
N GLY A 116 -7.41 10.10 1.77
CA GLY A 116 -8.04 9.76 3.05
C GLY A 116 -9.50 9.32 2.94
N GLN A 117 -10.02 9.17 1.72
CA GLN A 117 -11.38 8.67 1.49
C GLN A 117 -11.45 7.15 1.62
N SER A 118 -12.64 6.65 2.00
CA SER A 118 -12.90 5.23 2.08
C SER A 118 -13.20 4.62 0.71
N THR A 119 -12.72 3.40 0.47
CA THR A 119 -13.04 2.61 -0.71
C THR A 119 -13.44 1.19 -0.31
N ARG A 120 -14.33 0.58 -1.08
CA ARG A 120 -14.76 -0.80 -0.82
C ARG A 120 -13.63 -1.77 -1.17
N PHE A 121 -13.31 -2.64 -0.21
CA PHE A 121 -12.36 -3.72 -0.35
C PHE A 121 -13.06 -5.06 -0.20
N ARG A 122 -12.84 -5.96 -1.15
CA ARG A 122 -13.36 -7.33 -1.10
C ARG A 122 -12.22 -8.32 -1.25
N LEU A 123 -12.24 -9.37 -0.44
CA LEU A 123 -11.32 -10.48 -0.56
C LEU A 123 -12.11 -11.73 -0.93
N LEU A 124 -11.81 -12.32 -2.08
CA LEU A 124 -12.57 -13.43 -2.65
C LEU A 124 -11.67 -14.51 -3.24
N GLY A 125 -12.13 -15.75 -3.23
CA GLY A 125 -11.41 -16.86 -3.85
C GLY A 125 -11.64 -18.20 -3.15
N GLU A 126 -10.68 -19.10 -3.32
CA GLU A 126 -10.71 -20.45 -2.77
C GLU A 126 -9.54 -20.64 -1.81
N LEU A 127 -9.83 -21.20 -0.64
CA LEU A 127 -8.81 -21.62 0.32
C LEU A 127 -8.48 -23.09 0.10
N ARG A 128 -7.20 -23.43 0.22
CA ARG A 128 -6.73 -24.82 0.11
C ARG A 128 -6.47 -25.34 1.51
N VAL A 129 -7.12 -26.45 1.87
CA VAL A 129 -6.86 -27.14 3.13
C VAL A 129 -6.30 -28.53 2.87
N GLN A 130 -5.44 -29.00 3.76
CA GLN A 130 -4.95 -30.37 3.75
C GLN A 130 -5.77 -31.22 4.73
N LEU A 131 -6.44 -32.26 4.23
CA LEU A 131 -7.18 -33.23 5.04
C LEU A 131 -6.59 -34.61 4.82
N GLY A 132 -5.72 -35.03 5.75
CA GLY A 132 -4.91 -36.23 5.56
C GLY A 132 -4.03 -36.11 4.31
N PRO A 133 -4.07 -37.09 3.38
CA PRO A 133 -3.30 -37.02 2.15
C PRO A 133 -3.93 -36.13 1.06
N ALA A 134 -5.18 -35.67 1.23
CA ALA A 134 -5.91 -34.95 0.20
C ALA A 134 -5.82 -33.43 0.39
N THR A 135 -5.67 -32.69 -0.72
CA THR A 135 -5.86 -31.24 -0.75
C THR A 135 -7.29 -30.94 -1.19
N VAL A 136 -8.05 -30.24 -0.36
CA VAL A 136 -9.46 -29.93 -0.60
C VAL A 136 -9.62 -28.42 -0.78
N PRO A 137 -10.22 -27.96 -1.90
CA PRO A 137 -10.56 -26.55 -2.06
C PRO A 137 -11.82 -26.20 -1.26
N VAL A 138 -11.82 -25.02 -0.67
CA VAL A 138 -12.92 -24.45 0.12
C VAL A 138 -13.27 -23.09 -0.47
N GLY A 139 -14.27 -23.06 -1.35
CA GLY A 139 -14.67 -21.87 -2.09
C GLY A 139 -15.36 -22.19 -3.43
N PRO A 140 -15.63 -21.16 -4.27
CA PRO A 140 -15.25 -19.76 -4.10
C PRO A 140 -16.16 -19.01 -3.11
N LEU A 141 -15.57 -18.16 -2.27
CA LEU A 141 -16.28 -17.38 -1.26
C LEU A 141 -15.81 -15.92 -1.25
N THR A 142 -16.66 -15.03 -0.71
CA THR A 142 -16.25 -13.69 -0.31
C THR A 142 -15.91 -13.73 1.17
N PHE A 143 -14.62 -13.61 1.49
CA PHE A 143 -14.08 -13.67 2.84
C PHE A 143 -14.19 -12.34 3.58
N VAL A 144 -13.93 -11.24 2.87
CA VAL A 144 -14.02 -9.88 3.41
C VAL A 144 -14.80 -9.03 2.42
N ASP A 145 -15.68 -8.18 2.94
CA ASP A 145 -16.39 -7.15 2.16
C ASP A 145 -16.66 -5.94 3.06
N ARG A 146 -15.73 -4.98 3.08
CA ARG A 146 -15.79 -3.80 3.96
C ARG A 146 -15.15 -2.58 3.30
N ASP A 147 -15.47 -1.40 3.81
CA ASP A 147 -14.78 -0.18 3.42
C ASP A 147 -13.44 -0.05 4.18
N VAL A 148 -12.40 0.32 3.45
CA VAL A 148 -11.06 0.60 3.97
C VAL A 148 -10.66 2.03 3.66
N ARG A 149 -9.86 2.64 4.53
CA ARG A 149 -9.29 3.98 4.36
C ARG A 149 -7.83 3.96 4.78
N LEU A 150 -7.02 4.87 4.25
CA LEU A 150 -5.67 5.10 4.78
C LEU A 150 -5.67 6.27 5.75
N GLU A 151 -4.95 6.09 6.85
CA GLU A 151 -4.61 7.18 7.77
C GLU A 151 -3.22 7.68 7.39
N LEU A 152 -3.16 8.44 6.29
CA LEU A 152 -1.92 9.07 5.82
C LEU A 152 -1.88 10.52 6.31
N ALA A 153 -0.90 10.84 7.14
CA ALA A 153 -0.51 12.22 7.41
C ALA A 153 0.66 12.58 6.49
N PHE A 154 0.38 13.30 5.41
CA PHE A 154 1.45 13.79 4.52
C PHE A 154 2.34 14.77 5.28
N GLN A 155 3.62 14.44 5.37
CA GLN A 155 4.64 15.28 5.98
C GLN A 155 5.40 16.02 4.89
N PRO A 156 5.59 17.35 4.99
CA PRO A 156 6.39 18.09 4.03
C PRO A 156 7.80 17.51 3.91
N PRO A 157 8.39 17.44 2.70
CA PRO A 157 9.77 17.01 2.54
C PRO A 157 10.73 18.00 3.20
N ALA A 158 11.85 17.50 3.69
CA ALA A 158 12.90 18.32 4.28
C ALA A 158 13.92 18.72 3.21
N PHE A 159 14.32 19.98 3.19
CA PHE A 159 15.24 20.52 2.20
C PHE A 159 16.52 21.00 2.86
N ARG A 160 17.64 20.73 2.19
CA ARG A 160 18.97 21.14 2.65
C ARG A 160 19.80 21.65 1.49
N ILE A 161 20.36 22.84 1.64
CA ILE A 161 21.36 23.36 0.73
C ILE A 161 22.69 22.66 1.02
N THR A 162 23.25 22.00 0.01
CA THR A 162 24.52 21.27 0.10
C THR A 162 25.68 22.05 -0.51
N GLY A 163 25.41 23.03 -1.36
CA GLY A 163 26.42 23.90 -1.94
C GLY A 163 25.79 25.12 -2.61
N LEU A 164 26.48 26.25 -2.50
CA LEU A 164 26.18 27.47 -3.23
C LEU A 164 27.50 27.99 -3.79
N SER A 165 27.61 28.10 -5.11
CA SER A 165 28.78 28.72 -5.75
C SER A 165 28.36 29.64 -6.88
N LEU A 166 29.09 30.75 -7.03
CA LEU A 166 28.86 31.72 -8.09
C LEU A 166 30.03 31.65 -9.08
N GLU A 167 29.72 31.36 -10.34
CA GLU A 167 30.68 31.38 -11.44
C GLU A 167 30.22 32.41 -12.48
N GLY A 168 30.82 33.60 -12.44
CA GLY A 168 30.38 34.74 -13.25
C GLY A 168 28.97 35.19 -12.88
N THR A 169 28.01 35.01 -13.81
CA THR A 169 26.57 35.29 -13.60
C THR A 169 25.74 34.03 -13.35
N THR A 170 26.38 32.86 -13.22
CA THR A 170 25.70 31.59 -12.98
C THR A 170 25.83 31.19 -11.51
N LEU A 171 24.69 31.11 -10.81
CA LEU A 171 24.63 30.54 -9.47
C LEU A 171 24.38 29.04 -9.58
N ARG A 172 25.26 28.24 -8.98
CA ARG A 172 25.07 26.81 -8.78
C ARG A 172 24.52 26.55 -7.39
N VAL A 173 23.42 25.82 -7.33
CA VAL A 173 22.72 25.46 -6.11
C VAL A 173 22.65 23.94 -6.01
N GLY A 174 23.38 23.37 -5.07
CA GLY A 174 23.24 21.97 -4.68
C GLY A 174 22.13 21.85 -3.65
N LEU A 175 21.07 21.10 -3.96
CA LEU A 175 19.93 20.86 -3.07
C LEU A 175 19.80 19.38 -2.79
N GLU A 176 19.66 19.02 -1.52
CA GLU A 176 19.29 17.69 -1.07
C GLU A 176 17.88 17.77 -0.49
N VAL A 177 17.02 16.83 -0.87
CA VAL A 177 15.64 16.75 -0.43
C VAL A 177 15.38 15.37 0.14
N GLN A 178 14.78 15.29 1.33
CA GLN A 178 14.41 14.06 2.00
C GLN A 178 12.90 13.93 2.05
N ASN A 179 12.40 12.78 1.63
CA ASN A 179 10.99 12.41 1.71
C ASN A 179 10.75 11.59 2.98
N PRO A 180 10.01 12.11 3.97
CA PRO A 180 9.66 11.33 5.17
C PRO A 180 8.50 10.35 4.95
N ASN A 181 7.77 10.46 3.85
CA ASN A 181 6.52 9.74 3.62
C ASN A 181 6.77 8.32 3.09
N PRO A 182 5.88 7.35 3.38
CA PRO A 182 5.87 6.05 2.71
C PRO A 182 5.42 6.14 1.25
N ILE A 183 5.18 7.34 0.73
CA ILE A 183 4.72 7.59 -0.63
C ILE A 183 5.82 8.35 -1.36
N GLY A 184 6.27 7.81 -2.49
CA GLY A 184 7.16 8.49 -3.42
C GLY A 184 6.38 9.42 -4.32
N PHE A 185 7.01 10.51 -4.74
CA PHE A 185 6.40 11.53 -5.59
C PHE A 185 7.48 12.28 -6.35
N THR A 186 7.08 12.94 -7.43
CA THR A 186 7.94 13.92 -8.09
C THR A 186 7.66 15.28 -7.48
N LEU A 187 8.70 15.99 -7.03
CA LEU A 187 8.58 17.41 -6.75
C LEU A 187 8.77 18.18 -8.05
N SER A 188 7.80 19.02 -8.40
CA SER A 188 7.85 19.83 -9.60
C SER A 188 7.40 21.25 -9.34
N GLY A 189 8.04 22.24 -9.96
CA GLY A 189 7.63 23.64 -9.86
C GLY A 189 8.80 24.62 -9.93
N PRO A 190 8.53 25.92 -9.79
CA PRO A 190 9.57 26.94 -9.76
C PRO A 190 10.42 26.89 -8.48
N LEU A 191 11.73 27.01 -8.68
CA LEU A 191 12.73 27.36 -7.69
C LEU A 191 13.20 28.78 -7.98
N ARG A 192 12.99 29.69 -7.03
CA ARG A 192 13.37 31.09 -7.16
C ARG A 192 14.49 31.43 -6.19
N VAL A 193 15.49 32.14 -6.68
CA VAL A 193 16.54 32.72 -5.84
C VAL A 193 16.14 34.14 -5.53
N GLN A 194 16.03 34.47 -4.26
CA GLN A 194 15.74 35.81 -3.78
C GLN A 194 16.97 36.41 -3.10
N VAL A 195 17.23 37.69 -3.35
CA VAL A 195 18.22 38.46 -2.61
C VAL A 195 17.63 39.78 -2.18
N GLY A 196 17.71 40.07 -0.88
CA GLY A 196 17.01 41.23 -0.31
C GLY A 196 15.50 41.22 -0.59
N GLY A 197 14.89 40.03 -0.69
CA GLY A 197 13.46 39.85 -0.96
C GLY A 197 13.02 40.00 -2.42
N ARG A 198 13.95 40.22 -3.38
CA ARG A 198 13.63 40.30 -4.81
C ARG A 198 14.09 39.03 -5.52
N SER A 199 13.25 38.47 -6.39
CA SER A 199 13.63 37.34 -7.25
C SER A 199 14.69 37.80 -8.27
N VAL A 200 15.84 37.14 -8.27
CA VAL A 200 16.98 37.44 -9.17
C VAL A 200 17.24 36.34 -10.20
N ALA A 201 16.74 35.13 -9.93
CA ALA A 201 16.78 34.01 -10.86
C ALA A 201 15.64 33.03 -10.55
N GLU A 202 15.24 32.29 -11.58
CA GLU A 202 14.22 31.24 -11.49
C GLU A 202 14.65 30.04 -12.34
N ALA A 203 14.39 28.84 -11.84
CA ALA A 203 14.56 27.59 -12.58
C ALA A 203 13.39 26.66 -12.31
N SER A 204 13.11 25.75 -13.24
CA SER A 204 12.16 24.66 -13.01
C SER A 204 12.87 23.51 -12.30
N LEU A 205 12.32 23.09 -11.15
CA LEU A 205 12.73 21.89 -10.46
C LEU A 205 11.82 20.73 -10.89
N ASN A 206 12.45 19.57 -11.15
CA ASN A 206 11.76 18.31 -11.37
C ASN A 206 12.60 17.19 -10.74
N LEU A 207 12.23 16.76 -9.54
CA LEU A 207 13.04 15.88 -8.72
C LEU A 207 12.21 14.67 -8.25
N PRO A 208 12.50 13.44 -8.73
CA PRO A 208 11.86 12.24 -8.22
C PRO A 208 12.37 11.93 -6.80
N LEU A 209 11.44 11.61 -5.91
CA LEU A 209 11.72 11.23 -4.52
C LEU A 209 11.04 9.90 -4.18
N ALA A 210 11.84 8.85 -4.03
CA ALA A 210 11.36 7.53 -3.60
C ALA A 210 10.71 7.60 -2.20
N PRO A 211 9.84 6.62 -1.84
CA PRO A 211 9.30 6.50 -0.49
C PRO A 211 10.41 6.46 0.56
N LYS A 212 10.28 7.25 1.63
CA LYS A 212 11.27 7.33 2.73
C LYS A 212 12.72 7.56 2.25
N GLY A 213 12.89 8.12 1.05
CA GLY A 213 14.18 8.28 0.39
C GLY A 213 14.71 9.71 0.45
N SER A 214 15.87 9.91 -0.16
CA SER A 214 16.41 11.24 -0.44
C SER A 214 16.84 11.34 -1.89
N SER A 215 16.91 12.58 -2.39
CA SER A 215 17.40 12.88 -3.73
C SER A 215 18.23 14.15 -3.68
N ARG A 216 19.28 14.20 -4.50
CA ARG A 216 20.20 15.33 -4.58
C ARG A 216 20.24 15.83 -6.01
N GLY A 217 20.07 17.14 -6.18
CA GLY A 217 20.13 17.82 -7.46
C GLY A 217 21.09 19.00 -7.42
N GLU A 218 21.73 19.29 -8.55
CA GLU A 218 22.47 20.52 -8.75
C GLU A 218 21.77 21.34 -9.83
N PHE A 219 21.44 22.58 -9.48
CA PHE A 219 20.69 23.49 -10.34
C PHE A 219 21.56 24.67 -10.73
N ARG A 220 21.56 25.01 -12.02
CA ARG A 220 22.27 26.18 -12.55
C ARG A 220 21.26 27.25 -12.87
N LEU A 221 21.43 28.40 -12.23
CA LEU A 221 20.54 29.55 -12.35
C LEU A 221 21.32 30.72 -12.94
N SER A 222 20.85 31.22 -14.07
CA SER A 222 21.38 32.46 -14.64
C SER A 222 20.77 33.65 -13.89
N LEU A 223 21.63 34.49 -13.32
CA LEU A 223 21.21 35.70 -12.62
C LEU A 223 20.80 36.77 -13.65
N ASN A 224 19.59 37.30 -13.50
CA ASN A 224 19.08 38.40 -14.34
C ASN A 224 19.54 39.78 -13.82
N GLY A 225 20.37 39.83 -12.78
CA GLY A 225 20.98 41.02 -12.21
C GLY A 225 21.85 40.68 -11.00
N PHE A 226 22.86 41.51 -10.72
CA PHE A 226 23.60 41.40 -9.47
C PHE A 226 22.79 42.06 -8.35
N PRO A 227 22.47 41.32 -7.29
CA PRO A 227 21.75 41.89 -6.19
C PRO A 227 22.67 42.81 -5.39
N GLY A 228 22.11 43.93 -4.94
CA GLY A 228 22.76 44.74 -3.91
C GLY A 228 22.99 43.95 -2.62
N VAL A 229 23.54 44.62 -1.62
CA VAL A 229 23.85 44.02 -0.31
C VAL A 229 22.57 43.46 0.33
N GLY A 230 22.49 42.14 0.52
CA GLY A 230 21.31 41.49 1.11
C GLY A 230 21.49 39.98 1.30
N GLY A 231 20.75 39.39 2.23
CA GLY A 231 20.75 37.94 2.45
C GLY A 231 20.13 37.18 1.27
N ILE A 232 20.62 35.97 1.01
CA ILE A 232 20.14 35.10 -0.06
C ILE A 232 19.15 34.09 0.53
N SER A 233 18.06 33.85 -0.17
CA SER A 233 17.11 32.79 0.15
C SER A 233 16.65 32.08 -1.12
N LEU A 234 16.28 30.81 -0.97
CA LEU A 234 15.60 30.02 -2.00
C LEU A 234 14.13 29.96 -1.64
N ASP A 235 13.27 30.39 -2.54
CA ASP A 235 11.83 30.28 -2.47
C ASP A 235 11.37 29.13 -3.37
N LEU A 236 10.77 28.12 -2.76
CA LEU A 236 10.36 26.88 -3.40
C LEU A 236 8.83 26.87 -3.52
N GLY A 237 8.32 27.10 -4.73
CA GLY A 237 6.91 27.00 -5.07
C GLY A 237 6.58 25.65 -5.69
N LEU A 238 6.81 24.57 -4.96
CA LEU A 238 6.78 23.21 -5.52
C LEU A 238 5.43 22.53 -5.30
N THR A 239 5.17 21.51 -6.09
CA THR A 239 4.05 20.57 -5.93
C THR A 239 4.60 19.16 -5.91
N ALA A 240 4.25 18.40 -4.87
CA ALA A 240 4.46 16.96 -4.81
C ALA A 240 3.36 16.28 -5.63
N GLN A 241 3.74 15.60 -6.70
CA GLN A 241 2.81 15.03 -7.66
C GLN A 241 3.03 13.53 -7.90
N ILE A 242 1.92 12.82 -7.99
CA ILE A 242 1.79 11.49 -8.58
C ILE A 242 0.62 11.58 -9.55
N PRO A 243 0.82 11.41 -10.86
CA PRO A 243 -0.24 11.59 -11.85
C PRO A 243 -1.52 10.82 -11.50
N GLY A 244 -2.63 11.55 -11.35
CA GLY A 244 -3.95 11.00 -11.05
C GLY A 244 -4.15 10.47 -9.63
N ILE A 245 -3.17 10.59 -8.73
CA ILE A 245 -3.22 10.04 -7.36
C ILE A 245 -3.00 11.11 -6.29
N LEU A 246 -1.98 11.96 -6.47
CA LEU A 246 -1.57 12.95 -5.48
C LEU A 246 -1.18 14.25 -6.18
N GLU A 247 -1.69 15.36 -5.66
CA GLU A 247 -1.23 16.70 -5.99
C GLU A 247 -1.26 17.53 -4.71
N GLN A 248 -0.09 17.80 -4.14
CA GLN A 248 0.03 18.46 -2.84
C GLN A 248 1.01 19.64 -2.95
N PRO A 249 0.59 20.88 -2.64
CA PRO A 249 1.50 22.03 -2.65
C PRO A 249 2.54 21.91 -1.53
N VAL A 250 3.79 22.26 -1.85
CA VAL A 250 4.94 22.28 -0.95
C VAL A 250 5.64 23.63 -1.10
N HIS A 251 5.32 24.53 -0.18
CA HIS A 251 5.94 25.86 -0.13
C HIS A 251 6.98 25.93 0.98
N GLN A 252 8.21 26.29 0.65
CA GLN A 252 9.29 26.50 1.63
C GLN A 252 10.22 27.63 1.21
N VAL A 253 10.70 28.38 2.21
CA VAL A 253 11.74 29.40 2.03
C VAL A 253 12.96 28.97 2.84
N ILE A 254 14.11 28.83 2.17
CA ILE A 254 15.35 28.32 2.76
C ILE A 254 16.39 29.44 2.74
N PRO A 255 16.94 29.87 3.89
CA PRO A 255 18.03 30.83 3.91
C PRO A 255 19.31 30.20 3.35
N GLY A 256 19.99 30.91 2.46
CA GLY A 256 21.25 30.52 1.85
C GLY A 256 22.37 31.47 2.28
N PHE A 257 23.57 30.91 2.46
CA PHE A 257 24.79 31.69 2.69
C PHE A 257 25.77 31.41 1.56
N LEU A 258 26.24 32.44 0.87
CA LEU A 258 27.36 32.31 -0.06
C LEU A 258 28.64 32.07 0.73
N ARG A 259 29.47 31.15 0.23
CA ARG A 259 30.86 31.01 0.65
C ARG A 259 31.78 31.62 -0.39
#